data_AF-A0A650EMW7-F1
#
_entry.id   AF-A0A650EMW7-F1
#
_cell.length_a   1.000
_cell.length_b   1.000
_cell.length_c   1.000
_cell.angle_alpha   90.00
_cell.angle_beta   90.00
_cell.angle_gamma   90.00
#
_symmetry.space_group_name_H-M   'P 1'
#
loop_
_entity.id
_entity.type
_entity.pdbx_description
1 polymer ?
#
loop_
_entity_poly.entity_id
_entity_poly.type
_entity_poly.pdbx_seq_one_letter_code
_entity_poly.pdbx_strand_id
1 'polypeptide(L)'
;MKITSAKNAVLFGITYAGLTFLAYVTFTCLVDILLQGQYFISKSATPAAINGIPFWALELSGGIISAIVSIVSIRYALTKYVFIAIITSIITYIAFFCCVLCGLTIIVYISAEIATSIPLNSFDSLFFGLFVFPIGAAAGTIIAIVINEIQLRRKH
;
A
#
# COMPACT_ATOMS: atom_id res chain seq x y z
N MET A 1 6.73 -11.55 -13.21
CA MET A 1 7.95 -12.38 -13.16
C MET A 1 7.56 -13.77 -12.66
N LYS A 2 7.96 -14.87 -13.33
CA LYS A 2 7.64 -16.22 -12.83
C LYS A 2 8.52 -16.52 -11.60
N ILE A 3 7.91 -16.92 -10.49
CA ILE A 3 8.64 -17.27 -9.27
C ILE A 3 9.09 -18.73 -9.37
N THR A 4 10.27 -18.95 -9.94
CA THR A 4 10.81 -20.31 -10.18
C THR A 4 11.92 -20.72 -9.22
N SER A 5 12.42 -19.80 -8.40
CA SER A 5 13.50 -20.02 -7.44
C SER A 5 13.38 -19.09 -6.24
N ALA A 6 14.07 -19.39 -5.13
CA ALA A 6 14.08 -18.52 -3.94
C ALA A 6 14.62 -17.11 -4.25
N LYS A 7 15.68 -16.99 -5.06
CA LYS A 7 16.21 -15.70 -5.51
C LYS A 7 15.16 -14.89 -6.28
N ASN A 8 14.42 -15.56 -7.17
CA ASN A 8 13.34 -14.93 -7.94
C ASN A 8 12.17 -14.53 -7.05
N ALA A 9 11.89 -15.27 -5.97
CA ALA A 9 10.87 -14.95 -4.98
C ALA A 9 11.22 -13.70 -4.17
N VAL A 10 12.47 -13.58 -3.74
CA VAL A 10 12.99 -12.39 -3.03
C VAL A 10 12.91 -11.16 -3.93
N LEU A 11 13.44 -11.24 -5.16
CA LEU A 11 13.40 -10.11 -6.09
C LEU A 11 11.96 -9.69 -6.42
N PHE A 12 11.07 -10.66 -6.57
CA PHE A 12 9.64 -10.40 -6.74
C PHE A 12 9.05 -9.71 -5.51
N GLY A 13 9.33 -10.19 -4.29
CA GLY A 13 8.85 -9.58 -3.04
C GLY A 13 9.30 -8.13 -2.89
N ILE A 14 10.56 -7.83 -3.20
CA ILE A 14 11.11 -6.45 -3.21
C ILE A 14 10.37 -5.59 -4.23
N THR A 15 10.21 -6.09 -5.45
CA THR A 15 9.54 -5.34 -6.54
C THR A 15 8.08 -5.07 -6.19
N TYR A 16 7.38 -6.08 -5.65
CA TYR A 16 5.99 -5.98 -5.25
C TYR A 16 5.80 -5.00 -4.08
N ALA A 17 6.68 -5.04 -3.07
CA ALA A 17 6.68 -4.05 -2.01
C ALA A 17 6.90 -2.63 -2.54
N GLY A 18 7.86 -2.45 -3.47
CA GLY A 18 8.12 -1.16 -4.10
C GLY A 18 6.92 -0.62 -4.87
N LEU A 19 6.25 -1.45 -5.65
CA LEU A 19 5.03 -1.06 -6.38
C LEU A 19 3.88 -0.70 -5.44
N THR A 20 3.67 -1.51 -4.39
CA THR A 20 2.62 -1.25 -3.39
C THR A 20 2.89 0.05 -2.62
N PHE A 21 4.15 0.27 -2.24
CA PHE A 21 4.57 1.49 -1.56
C PHE A 21 4.45 2.73 -2.46
N LEU A 22 4.85 2.62 -3.72
CA LEU A 22 4.69 3.70 -4.71
C LEU A 22 3.21 4.04 -4.93
N ALA A 23 2.34 3.02 -5.00
CA ALA A 23 0.90 3.21 -5.11
C ALA A 23 0.34 3.92 -3.87
N TYR A 24 0.80 3.54 -2.67
CA TYR A 24 0.46 4.23 -1.41
C TYR A 24 0.87 5.71 -1.42
N VAL A 25 2.12 6.01 -1.77
CA VAL A 25 2.62 7.39 -1.83
C VAL A 25 1.83 8.21 -2.85
N THR A 26 1.64 7.66 -4.04
CA THR A 26 0.89 8.32 -5.12
C THR A 26 -0.55 8.58 -4.70
N PHE A 27 -1.21 7.59 -4.11
CA PHE A 27 -2.56 7.71 -3.59
C PHE A 27 -2.66 8.81 -2.54
N THR A 28 -1.75 8.85 -1.57
CA THR A 28 -1.72 9.87 -0.52
C THR A 28 -1.60 11.27 -1.11
N CYS A 29 -0.69 11.48 -2.06
CA CYS A 29 -0.54 12.77 -2.74
C CYS A 29 -1.79 13.15 -3.55
N LEU A 30 -2.44 12.19 -4.23
CA LEU A 30 -3.68 12.46 -4.97
C LEU A 30 -4.84 12.83 -4.03
N VAL A 31 -4.95 12.13 -2.91
CA VAL A 31 -5.95 12.45 -1.87
C VAL A 31 -5.73 13.85 -1.33
N ASP A 32 -4.49 14.22 -1.01
CA ASP A 32 -4.15 15.58 -0.57
C ASP A 32 -4.56 16.67 -1.58
N ILE A 33 -4.29 16.44 -2.88
CA ILE A 33 -4.72 17.35 -3.96
C ILE A 33 -6.25 17.45 -4.03
N LEU A 34 -6.98 16.33 -3.98
CA LEU A 34 -8.45 16.29 -4.06
C LEU A 34 -9.12 16.98 -2.86
N LEU A 35 -8.50 16.88 -1.69
CA LEU A 35 -8.98 17.47 -0.45
C LEU A 35 -8.44 18.89 -0.20
N GLN A 36 -7.58 19.39 -1.09
CA GLN A 36 -6.92 20.70 -0.95
C GLN A 36 -6.15 20.81 0.39
N GLY A 37 -5.42 19.76 0.77
CA GLY A 37 -4.65 19.71 2.01
C GLY A 37 -5.47 19.56 3.30
N GLN A 38 -6.77 19.26 3.20
CA GLN A 38 -7.60 19.03 4.38
C GLN A 38 -7.48 17.58 4.86
N TYR A 39 -7.20 17.41 6.15
CA TYR A 39 -7.10 16.09 6.79
C TYR A 39 -8.41 15.67 7.46
N PHE A 40 -8.78 14.40 7.32
CA PHE A 40 -10.02 13.84 7.87
C PHE A 40 -9.91 13.50 9.35
N ILE A 41 -8.84 12.84 9.79
CA ILE A 41 -8.75 12.30 11.15
C ILE A 41 -8.50 13.40 12.20
N SER A 42 -8.10 14.61 11.77
CA SER A 42 -8.02 15.79 12.65
C SER A 42 -9.36 16.55 12.80
N LYS A 43 -10.40 16.21 12.02
CA LYS A 43 -11.74 16.81 12.14
C LYS A 43 -12.68 15.91 12.97
N SER A 44 -13.48 16.53 13.83
CA SER A 44 -14.35 15.89 14.83
C SER A 44 -15.26 14.78 14.26
N ALA A 45 -15.56 13.79 15.11
CA ALA A 45 -16.27 12.51 14.91
C ALA A 45 -17.64 12.50 14.18
N THR A 46 -18.06 13.60 13.60
CA THR A 46 -19.13 13.62 12.58
C THR A 46 -18.66 12.91 11.30
N PRO A 47 -19.58 12.33 10.50
CA PRO A 47 -19.27 11.83 9.16
C PRO A 47 -18.95 13.02 8.25
N ALA A 48 -17.78 13.61 8.43
CA ALA A 48 -17.34 14.80 7.76
C ALA A 48 -16.93 14.42 6.34
N ALA A 49 -17.86 14.55 5.40
CA ALA A 49 -17.50 14.57 3.99
C ALA A 49 -16.71 15.85 3.72
N ILE A 50 -15.43 15.73 3.35
CA ILE A 50 -14.63 16.86 2.87
C ILE A 50 -14.85 16.92 1.36
N ASN A 51 -15.30 18.08 0.85
CA ASN A 51 -15.65 18.25 -0.56
C ASN A 51 -16.67 17.18 -1.07
N GLY A 52 -17.57 16.71 -0.19
CA GLY A 52 -18.56 15.68 -0.52
C GLY A 52 -18.00 14.25 -0.55
N ILE A 53 -16.71 14.04 -0.29
CA ILE A 53 -16.08 12.71 -0.24
C ILE A 53 -16.03 12.23 1.22
N PRO A 54 -16.67 11.11 1.56
CA PRO A 54 -16.57 10.56 2.90
C PRO A 54 -15.26 9.76 3.08
N PHE A 55 -14.71 9.76 4.29
CA PHE A 55 -13.44 9.09 4.60
C PHE A 55 -13.44 7.60 4.22
N TRP A 56 -14.53 6.87 4.50
CA TRP A 56 -14.66 5.46 4.14
C TRP A 56 -14.56 5.18 2.64
N ALA A 57 -14.94 6.13 1.78
CA ALA A 57 -14.80 5.98 0.33
C ALA A 57 -13.32 6.04 -0.09
N LEU A 58 -12.53 6.89 0.59
CA LEU A 58 -11.08 6.94 0.39
C LEU A 58 -10.42 5.65 0.89
N GLU A 59 -10.78 5.17 2.07
CA GLU A 59 -10.31 3.88 2.60
C GLU A 59 -10.59 2.73 1.62
N LEU A 60 -11.83 2.63 1.13
CA LEU A 60 -12.19 1.59 0.15
C LEU A 60 -11.40 1.73 -1.14
N SER A 61 -11.25 2.95 -1.67
CA SER A 61 -10.51 3.17 -2.93
C SER A 61 -9.03 2.77 -2.80
N GLY A 62 -8.36 3.16 -1.70
CA GLY A 62 -6.98 2.78 -1.41
C GLY A 62 -6.84 1.26 -1.24
N GLY A 63 -7.78 0.64 -0.51
CA GLY A 63 -7.84 -0.81 -0.33
C GLY A 63 -8.02 -1.56 -1.64
N ILE A 64 -8.91 -1.10 -2.53
CA ILE A 64 -9.15 -1.66 -3.86
C ILE A 64 -7.90 -1.53 -4.74
N ILE A 65 -7.26 -0.35 -4.78
CA ILE A 65 -6.03 -0.12 -5.55
C ILE A 65 -4.95 -1.09 -5.10
N SER A 66 -4.73 -1.19 -3.78
CA SER A 66 -3.75 -2.11 -3.20
C SER A 66 -4.06 -3.56 -3.56
N ALA A 67 -5.32 -3.98 -3.43
CA ALA A 67 -5.75 -5.34 -3.81
C ALA A 67 -5.50 -5.65 -5.29
N ILE A 68 -5.76 -4.69 -6.19
CA ILE A 68 -5.50 -4.84 -7.62
C ILE A 68 -4.00 -5.03 -7.89
N VAL A 69 -3.13 -4.23 -7.24
CA VAL A 69 -1.67 -4.38 -7.36
C VAL A 69 -1.24 -5.80 -6.97
N SER A 70 -1.78 -6.35 -5.87
CA SER A 70 -1.49 -7.72 -5.43
C SER A 70 -2.00 -8.77 -6.41
N ILE A 71 -3.25 -8.65 -6.87
CA ILE A 71 -3.86 -9.60 -7.82
C ILE A 71 -3.03 -9.67 -9.10
N VAL A 72 -2.70 -8.51 -9.69
CA VAL A 72 -1.93 -8.43 -10.93
C VAL A 72 -0.51 -8.97 -10.75
N SER A 73 0.10 -8.74 -9.58
CA SER A 73 1.48 -9.17 -9.31
C SER A 73 1.58 -10.68 -9.06
N ILE A 74 0.63 -11.27 -8.33
CA ILE A 74 0.71 -12.66 -7.81
C ILE A 74 0.06 -13.70 -8.76
N ARG A 75 -0.68 -13.26 -9.79
CA ARG A 75 -1.40 -14.14 -10.75
C ARG A 75 -0.58 -15.22 -11.48
N TYR A 76 0.75 -15.21 -11.39
CA TYR A 76 1.62 -16.20 -12.04
C TYR A 76 2.67 -16.80 -11.10
N ALA A 77 2.45 -16.72 -9.79
CA ALA A 77 3.36 -17.26 -8.78
C ALA A 77 3.09 -18.75 -8.54
N LEU A 78 4.17 -19.55 -8.44
CA LEU A 78 4.08 -20.93 -7.96
C LEU A 78 3.90 -20.92 -6.44
N THR A 79 2.87 -21.61 -5.94
CA THR A 79 2.46 -21.63 -4.51
C THR A 79 3.63 -21.93 -3.55
N LYS A 80 4.59 -22.77 -3.97
CA LYS A 80 5.78 -23.14 -3.17
C LYS A 80 6.65 -21.96 -2.74
N TYR A 81 6.75 -20.90 -3.54
CA TYR A 81 7.64 -19.75 -3.29
C TYR A 81 6.90 -18.47 -2.90
N VAL A 82 5.56 -18.51 -2.88
CA VAL A 82 4.71 -17.37 -2.51
C VAL A 82 5.00 -16.88 -1.09
N PHE A 83 5.23 -17.81 -0.16
CA PHE A 83 5.52 -17.45 1.24
C PHE A 83 6.79 -16.60 1.39
N ILE A 84 7.87 -16.97 0.69
CA ILE A 84 9.13 -16.19 0.69
C ILE A 84 8.87 -14.79 0.13
N ALA A 85 8.16 -14.71 -1.00
CA ALA A 85 7.80 -13.43 -1.61
C ALA A 85 6.98 -12.53 -0.68
N ILE A 86 6.01 -13.10 0.05
CA ILE A 86 5.19 -12.37 1.03
C ILE A 86 6.05 -11.83 2.17
N ILE A 87 6.88 -12.67 2.80
CA ILE A 87 7.74 -12.23 3.91
C ILE A 87 8.71 -11.14 3.45
N THR A 88 9.39 -11.36 2.31
CA THR A 88 10.28 -10.35 1.75
C THR A 88 9.52 -9.06 1.49
N SER A 89 8.31 -9.13 0.93
CA SER A 89 7.49 -7.94 0.69
C SER A 89 7.14 -7.19 1.97
N ILE A 90 6.78 -7.89 3.04
CA ILE A 90 6.45 -7.26 4.34
C ILE A 90 7.68 -6.53 4.88
N ILE A 91 8.83 -7.21 4.94
CA ILE A 91 10.08 -6.62 5.45
C ILE A 91 10.48 -5.41 4.61
N THR A 92 10.44 -5.51 3.28
CA THR A 92 10.79 -4.41 2.38
C THR A 92 9.82 -3.24 2.49
N TYR A 93 8.50 -3.50 2.60
CA TYR A 93 7.51 -2.44 2.77
C TYR A 93 7.70 -1.69 4.08
N ILE A 94 7.93 -2.41 5.19
CA ILE A 94 8.24 -1.81 6.50
C ILE A 94 9.53 -0.98 6.40
N ALA A 95 10.57 -1.50 5.74
CA ALA A 95 11.82 -0.75 5.55
C ALA A 95 11.58 0.56 4.78
N PHE A 96 10.82 0.55 3.69
CA PHE A 96 10.47 1.77 2.95
C PHE A 96 9.65 2.75 3.79
N PHE A 97 8.69 2.26 4.56
CA PHE A 97 7.89 3.09 5.44
C PHE A 97 8.75 3.75 6.53
N CYS A 98 9.64 2.99 7.18
CA CYS A 98 10.61 3.53 8.13
C CYS A 98 11.54 4.57 7.49
N CYS A 99 12.02 4.33 6.27
CA CYS A 99 12.85 5.31 5.56
C CYS A 99 12.11 6.64 5.34
N VAL A 100 10.82 6.59 4.97
CA VAL A 100 10.00 7.80 4.83
C VAL A 100 9.83 8.50 6.19
N LEU A 101 9.51 7.79 7.26
CA LEU A 101 9.36 8.39 8.60
C LEU A 101 10.66 9.03 9.12
N CYS A 102 11.79 8.35 8.94
CA CYS A 102 13.09 8.90 9.28
C CYS A 102 13.40 10.15 8.44
N GLY A 103 13.12 10.10 7.13
CA GLY A 103 13.28 11.25 6.23
C GLY A 103 12.43 12.45 6.66
N LEU A 104 11.16 12.22 6.99
CA LEU A 104 10.26 13.26 7.51
C LEU A 104 10.77 13.86 8.82
N THR A 105 11.25 13.03 9.75
CA THR A 105 11.86 13.50 11.00
C THR A 105 13.04 14.43 10.74
N ILE A 106 13.93 14.08 9.81
CA ILE A 106 15.07 14.94 9.44
C ILE A 106 14.58 16.27 8.87
N ILE A 107 13.56 16.26 8.00
CA ILE A 107 13.00 17.48 7.41
C ILE A 107 12.38 18.37 8.50
N VAL A 108 11.68 17.80 9.48
CA VAL A 108 11.13 18.54 10.63
C VAL A 108 12.23 19.31 11.39
N TYR A 109 13.41 18.69 11.58
CA TYR A 109 14.56 19.35 12.21
C TYR A 109 15.14 20.50 11.38
N ILE A 110 15.06 20.43 10.05
CA ILE A 110 15.56 21.47 9.14
C ILE A 110 14.57 22.63 9.04
N SER A 111 13.29 22.33 8.83
CA SER A 111 12.21 23.31 8.73
C SER A 111 10.86 22.68 9.03
N ALA A 112 10.22 23.14 10.09
CA ALA A 112 8.87 22.74 10.45
C ALA A 112 7.83 23.12 9.38
N GLU A 113 8.01 24.25 8.70
CA GLU A 113 7.08 24.72 7.66
C GLU A 113 7.10 23.81 6.42
N ILE A 114 8.28 23.36 6.02
CA ILE A 114 8.40 22.41 4.90
C ILE A 114 7.78 21.07 5.31
N ALA A 115 8.05 20.61 6.53
CA ALA A 115 7.55 19.31 7.00
C ALA A 115 6.01 19.24 7.04
N THR A 116 5.32 20.30 7.46
CA THR A 116 3.85 20.33 7.53
C THR A 116 3.18 20.43 6.16
N SER A 117 3.91 20.85 5.13
CA SER A 117 3.43 20.90 3.74
C SER A 117 3.53 19.57 2.99
N ILE A 118 4.19 18.56 3.55
CA ILE A 118 4.37 17.26 2.89
C ILE A 118 3.14 16.37 3.17
N PRO A 119 2.40 15.88 2.14
CA PRO A 119 1.20 15.05 2.33
C PRO A 119 1.45 13.77 3.15
N LEU A 120 2.66 13.20 3.02
CA LEU A 120 3.08 12.01 3.75
C LEU A 120 3.25 12.27 5.25
N ASN A 121 3.34 13.52 5.70
CA ASN A 121 3.43 13.92 7.09
C ASN A 121 2.05 14.26 7.67
N SER A 122 1.09 13.36 7.50
CA SER A 122 -0.28 13.49 8.02
C SER A 122 -0.71 12.23 8.75
N PHE A 123 -1.72 12.34 9.61
CA PHE A 123 -2.25 11.13 10.25
C PHE A 123 -2.99 10.24 9.25
N ASP A 124 -3.64 10.84 8.26
CA ASP A 124 -4.35 10.12 7.19
C ASP A 124 -3.36 9.27 6.36
N SER A 125 -2.18 9.80 6.03
CA SER A 125 -1.14 9.04 5.33
C SER A 125 -0.65 7.85 6.17
N LEU A 126 -0.41 8.05 7.47
CA LEU A 126 -0.03 6.98 8.39
C LEU A 126 -1.11 5.88 8.43
N PHE A 127 -2.38 6.29 8.51
CA PHE A 127 -3.50 5.36 8.52
C PHE A 127 -3.59 4.57 7.21
N PHE A 128 -3.47 5.23 6.05
CA PHE A 128 -3.47 4.57 4.75
C PHE A 128 -2.29 3.62 4.59
N GLY A 129 -1.10 4.03 5.03
CA GLY A 129 0.14 3.26 4.89
C GLY A 129 0.24 2.05 5.81
N LEU A 130 -0.30 2.13 7.03
CA LEU A 130 -0.24 1.06 8.04
C LEU A 130 -1.43 0.10 8.00
N PHE A 131 -2.62 0.59 7.63
CA PHE A 131 -3.85 -0.22 7.69
C PHE A 131 -4.42 -0.47 6.29
N VAL A 132 -4.82 0.59 5.58
CA VAL A 132 -5.61 0.44 4.34
C VAL A 132 -4.86 -0.31 3.24
N PHE A 133 -3.64 0.13 2.91
CA PHE A 133 -2.84 -0.52 1.87
C PHE A 133 -2.43 -1.95 2.24
N PRO A 134 -1.90 -2.23 3.45
CA PRO A 134 -1.58 -3.61 3.85
C PRO A 134 -2.78 -4.55 3.87
N ILE A 135 -3.95 -4.10 4.37
CA ILE A 135 -5.18 -4.92 4.38
C ILE A 135 -5.66 -5.19 2.96
N GLY A 136 -5.70 -4.17 2.11
CA GLY A 136 -6.05 -4.33 0.69
C GLY A 136 -5.11 -5.31 -0.01
N ALA A 137 -3.81 -5.21 0.26
CA ALA A 137 -2.81 -6.10 -0.32
C ALA A 137 -2.97 -7.56 0.13
N ALA A 138 -3.30 -7.78 1.41
CA ALA A 138 -3.59 -9.09 1.95
C ALA A 138 -4.83 -9.71 1.29
N ALA A 139 -5.92 -8.94 1.18
CA ALA A 139 -7.14 -9.38 0.50
C ALA A 139 -6.88 -9.73 -0.97
N GLY A 140 -6.17 -8.87 -1.70
CA GLY A 140 -5.79 -9.11 -3.09
C GLY A 140 -4.89 -10.34 -3.26
N THR A 141 -3.97 -10.58 -2.32
CA THR A 141 -3.12 -11.79 -2.30
C THR A 141 -3.94 -13.07 -2.12
N ILE A 142 -4.90 -13.07 -1.20
CA ILE A 142 -5.82 -14.21 -0.98
C ILE A 142 -6.62 -14.49 -2.26
N ILE A 143 -7.19 -13.45 -2.87
CA ILE A 143 -7.94 -13.57 -4.13
C ILE A 143 -7.06 -14.12 -5.25
N ALA A 144 -5.82 -13.65 -5.37
CA ALA A 144 -4.87 -14.12 -6.37
C ALA A 144 -4.55 -15.61 -6.22
N ILE A 145 -4.36 -16.08 -4.98
CA ILE A 145 -4.12 -17.49 -4.67
C ILE A 145 -5.33 -18.33 -5.10
N VAL A 146 -6.54 -17.91 -4.73
CA VAL A 146 -7.78 -18.62 -5.12
C VAL A 146 -7.93 -18.69 -6.64
N ILE A 147 -7.70 -17.59 -7.36
CA ILE A 147 -7.75 -17.55 -8.83
C ILE A 147 -6.74 -18.53 -9.44
N ASN A 148 -5.50 -18.54 -8.94
CA ASN A 148 -4.46 -19.43 -9.45
C ASN A 148 -4.82 -20.92 -9.26
N GLU A 149 -5.34 -21.29 -8.09
CA GLU A 149 -5.77 -22.66 -7.80
C GLU A 149 -6.93 -23.12 -8.71
N ILE A 150 -7.91 -22.25 -8.97
CA ILE A 150 -9.02 -22.55 -9.90
C ILE A 150 -8.50 -22.75 -11.33
N GLN A 151 -7.56 -21.91 -11.78
CA GLN A 151 -7.00 -22.01 -13.12
C GLN A 151 -6.14 -23.26 -13.32
N LEU A 152 -5.40 -23.69 -12.29
CA LEU A 152 -4.62 -24.93 -12.34
C LEU A 152 -5.53 -26.16 -12.44
N ARG A 153 -6.62 -26.20 -11.66
CA ARG A 153 -7.61 -27.29 -11.73
C ARG A 153 -8.33 -27.40 -13.07
N ARG A 154 -8.49 -26.31 -13.82
CA ARG A 154 -9.13 -26.34 -15.15
C ARG A 154 -8.20 -26.85 -16.27
N LYS A 155 -6.89 -26.90 -16.01
CA LYS A 155 -5.89 -27.34 -17.00
C LYS A 155 -5.51 -28.82 -16.87
N HIS A 156 -5.94 -29.47 -15.79
CA HIS A 156 -5.81 -30.91 -15.52
C HIS A 156 -7.17 -31.57 -15.66
#